data_AF-A0A848N4V3-F1
#
_entry.id   AF-A0A848N4V3-F1
#
_cell.length_a   1.000
_cell.length_b   1.000
_cell.length_c   1.000
_cell.angle_alpha   90.00
_cell.angle_beta   90.00
_cell.angle_gamma   90.00
#
_symmetry.space_group_name_H-M   'P 1'
#
loop_
_entity.id
_entity.type
_entity.pdbx_description
1 polymer ?
#
loop_
_entity_poly.entity_id
_entity_poly.type
_entity_poly.pdbx_seq_one_letter_code
_entity_poly.pdbx_strand_id
1 'polypeptide(L)'
;MAHPQRKLTPEEELRSELEWDMRLALRDGKNVVFNWASGPIAEDLPNAIYQDSIGDMELVAAYKDAVQAYAARETHGRIGELFSRFLRLASTHYVETLASGIEDPELRLRVTFQREAW
;
A
#
# COMPACT_ATOMS: atom_id res chain seq x y z
N MET A 1 -26.00 7.50 25.01
CA MET A 1 -25.24 6.25 25.18
C MET A 1 -23.86 6.49 24.60
N ALA A 2 -22.82 6.54 25.44
CA ALA A 2 -21.45 6.64 24.96
C ALA A 2 -21.04 5.24 24.49
N HIS A 3 -20.87 5.06 23.18
CA HIS A 3 -20.22 3.84 22.68
C HIS A 3 -18.82 3.79 23.28
N PRO A 4 -18.39 2.66 23.89
CA PRO A 4 -17.01 2.52 24.32
C PRO A 4 -16.14 2.66 23.06
N GLN A 5 -15.44 3.78 22.93
CA GLN A 5 -14.39 3.93 21.93
C GLN A 5 -13.34 2.89 22.29
N ARG A 6 -13.30 1.80 21.52
CA ARG A 6 -12.25 0.80 21.62
C ARG A 6 -10.95 1.55 21.38
N LYS A 7 -10.10 1.67 22.41
CA LYS A 7 -8.75 2.20 22.24
C LYS A 7 -8.02 1.24 21.30
N LEU A 8 -7.56 1.77 20.19
CA LEU A 8 -6.70 1.04 19.27
C LEU A 8 -5.37 0.77 19.97
N THR A 9 -4.72 -0.34 19.64
CA THR A 9 -3.33 -0.56 20.03
C THR A 9 -2.42 0.39 19.24
N PRO A 10 -1.19 0.67 19.72
CA PRO A 10 -0.24 1.49 18.95
C PRO A 10 0.00 0.97 17.52
N GLU A 11 0.02 -0.35 17.35
CA GLU A 11 0.15 -1.01 16.04
C GLU A 11 -1.07 -0.77 15.14
N GLU A 12 -2.28 -0.82 15.71
CA GLU A 12 -3.53 -0.53 15.00
C GLU A 12 -3.64 0.96 14.63
N GLU A 13 -3.15 1.86 15.48
CA GLU A 13 -3.06 3.30 15.20
C GLU A 13 -2.07 3.56 14.06
N LEU A 14 -0.86 2.99 14.14
CA LEU A 14 0.17 3.10 13.09
C LEU A 14 -0.34 2.57 11.75
N ARG A 15 -1.00 1.40 11.73
CA ARG A 15 -1.62 0.87 10.50
C ARG A 15 -2.66 1.82 9.93
N SER A 16 -3.55 2.37 10.76
CA SER A 16 -4.60 3.28 10.31
C SER A 16 -4.02 4.59 9.75
N GLU A 17 -2.95 5.12 10.35
CA GLU A 17 -2.27 6.33 9.87
C GLU A 17 -1.58 6.07 8.53
N LEU A 18 -0.81 4.98 8.41
CA LEU A 18 -0.15 4.60 7.16
C LEU A 18 -1.14 4.33 6.04
N GLU A 19 -2.25 3.63 6.32
CA GLU A 19 -3.30 3.38 5.33
C GLU A 19 -3.91 4.68 4.82
N TRP A 20 -4.15 5.64 5.70
CA TRP A 20 -4.68 6.96 5.33
C TRP A 20 -3.68 7.76 4.48
N ASP A 21 -2.42 7.85 4.92
CA ASP A 21 -1.38 8.59 4.22
C ASP A 21 -1.08 7.99 2.84
N MET A 22 -1.05 6.67 2.72
CA MET A 22 -0.88 5.98 1.44
C MET A 22 -2.05 6.22 0.49
N ARG A 23 -3.30 6.22 0.97
CA ARG A 23 -4.47 6.58 0.14
C ARG A 23 -4.36 8.01 -0.39
N LEU A 24 -3.92 8.95 0.44
CA LEU A 24 -3.68 10.33 0.02
C LEU A 24 -2.51 10.42 -0.98
N ALA A 25 -1.43 9.67 -0.76
CA ALA A 25 -0.28 9.63 -1.64
C ALA A 25 -0.63 9.09 -3.04
N LEU A 26 -1.37 7.99 -3.11
CA LEU A 26 -1.87 7.43 -4.37
C LEU A 26 -2.80 8.41 -5.10
N ARG A 27 -3.72 9.05 -4.39
CA ARG A 27 -4.62 10.07 -4.96
C ARG A 27 -3.85 11.26 -5.53
N ASP A 28 -2.83 11.72 -4.80
CA ASP A 28 -2.09 12.95 -5.12
C ASP A 28 -0.86 12.70 -6.03
N GLY A 29 -0.58 11.43 -6.39
CA GLY A 29 0.57 11.04 -7.21
C GLY A 29 1.91 11.32 -6.52
N LYS A 30 2.02 11.04 -5.22
CA LYS A 30 3.26 11.22 -4.44
C LYS A 30 4.13 9.96 -4.51
N ASN A 31 5.43 10.16 -4.45
CA ASN A 31 6.40 9.10 -4.22
C ASN A 31 6.47 8.76 -2.73
N VAL A 32 6.84 7.52 -2.46
CA VAL A 32 7.18 7.06 -1.11
C VAL A 32 8.68 7.14 -0.93
N VAL A 33 9.11 7.72 0.18
CA VAL A 33 10.52 7.90 0.53
C VAL A 33 10.81 7.12 1.80
N PHE A 34 11.62 6.08 1.65
CA PHE A 34 12.14 5.26 2.75
C PHE A 34 13.42 5.86 3.25
N ASN A 35 13.48 6.15 4.54
CA ASN A 35 14.70 6.56 5.21
C ASN A 35 15.23 5.36 5.98
N TRP A 36 16.18 4.66 5.37
CA TRP A 36 16.89 3.54 5.99
C TRP A 36 18.12 4.05 6.74
N ALA A 37 18.73 3.18 7.54
CA ALA A 37 20.05 3.45 8.13
C ALA A 37 21.13 3.74 7.08
N SER A 38 21.01 3.17 5.87
CA SER A 38 21.91 3.38 4.74
C SER A 38 21.65 4.67 3.95
N GLY A 39 20.57 5.40 4.24
CA GLY A 39 20.19 6.63 3.55
C GLY A 39 18.79 6.57 2.91
N PRO A 40 18.32 7.69 2.34
CA PRO A 40 17.01 7.79 1.74
C PRO A 40 16.94 7.12 0.36
N ILE A 41 15.86 6.39 0.10
CA ILE A 41 15.51 5.83 -1.21
C ILE A 41 14.09 6.28 -1.53
N ALA A 42 13.88 6.85 -2.72
CA ALA A 42 12.56 7.21 -3.22
C ALA A 42 12.11 6.19 -4.27
N GLU A 43 10.86 5.77 -4.19
CA GLU A 43 10.27 4.83 -5.14
C GLU A 43 8.91 5.34 -5.62
N ASP A 44 8.60 5.03 -6.88
CA ASP A 44 7.27 5.19 -7.44
C ASP A 44 6.31 4.26 -6.70
N LEU A 45 5.36 4.85 -5.96
CA LEU A 45 4.51 4.13 -5.02
C LEU A 45 3.68 3.00 -5.68
N PRO A 46 3.05 3.19 -6.86
CA PRO A 46 2.40 2.10 -7.58
C PRO A 46 3.35 0.93 -7.90
N ASN A 47 4.57 1.22 -8.35
CA ASN A 47 5.55 0.18 -8.63
C ASN A 47 6.04 -0.51 -7.35
N ALA A 48 6.28 0.23 -6.26
CA ALA A 48 6.68 -0.34 -4.97
C ALA A 48 5.63 -1.33 -4.44
N ILE A 49 4.34 -0.95 -4.48
CA ILE A 49 3.22 -1.83 -4.12
C ILE A 49 3.20 -3.07 -5.01
N TYR A 50 3.42 -2.91 -6.32
CA TYR A 50 3.47 -4.05 -7.23
C TYR A 50 4.64 -4.99 -6.89
N GLN A 51 5.85 -4.47 -6.65
CA GLN A 51 7.02 -5.29 -6.32
C GLN A 51 6.85 -6.03 -5.00
N ASP A 52 6.32 -5.36 -3.97
CA ASP A 52 6.05 -5.97 -2.66
C ASP A 52 4.99 -7.07 -2.76
N SER A 53 4.01 -6.90 -3.65
CA SER A 53 2.98 -7.93 -3.89
C SER A 53 3.49 -9.21 -4.57
N ILE A 54 4.72 -9.23 -5.08
CA ILE A 54 5.28 -10.40 -5.76
C ILE A 54 5.53 -11.53 -4.75
N GLY A 55 4.86 -12.66 -4.95
CA GLY A 55 5.00 -13.85 -4.12
C GLY A 55 3.81 -14.07 -3.17
N ASP A 56 2.97 -13.07 -2.96
CA ASP A 56 1.67 -13.24 -2.30
C ASP A 56 0.68 -13.90 -3.28
N MET A 57 0.26 -15.13 -2.97
CA MET A 57 -0.61 -15.91 -3.86
C MET A 57 -2.00 -15.28 -4.06
N GLU A 58 -2.52 -14.57 -3.06
CA GLU A 58 -3.82 -13.91 -3.14
C GLU A 58 -3.75 -12.66 -4.03
N LEU A 59 -2.69 -11.86 -3.89
CA LEU A 59 -2.45 -10.69 -4.73
C LEU A 59 -2.16 -11.09 -6.18
N VAL A 60 -1.34 -12.13 -6.38
CA VAL A 60 -1.05 -12.67 -7.71
C VAL A 60 -2.33 -13.18 -8.38
N ALA A 61 -3.23 -13.83 -7.63
CA ALA A 61 -4.53 -14.25 -8.16
C ALA A 61 -5.40 -13.05 -8.55
N ALA A 62 -5.53 -12.05 -7.67
CA ALA A 62 -6.32 -10.84 -7.95
C ALA A 62 -5.80 -10.06 -9.17
N TYR A 63 -4.48 -9.97 -9.34
CA TYR A 63 -3.87 -9.37 -10.53
C TYR A 63 -4.18 -10.18 -11.79
N LYS A 64 -4.03 -11.51 -11.74
CA LYS A 64 -4.36 -12.40 -12.86
C LYS A 64 -5.81 -12.26 -13.29
N ASP A 65 -6.74 -12.18 -12.35
CA ASP A 65 -8.16 -11.97 -12.64
C ASP A 65 -8.39 -10.66 -13.43
N ALA A 66 -7.77 -9.56 -13.00
CA ALA A 66 -7.86 -8.27 -13.69
C ALA A 66 -7.26 -8.32 -15.11
N VAL A 67 -6.10 -8.95 -15.28
CA VAL A 67 -5.43 -9.11 -16.58
C VAL A 67 -6.24 -10.00 -17.52
N GLN A 68 -6.82 -11.09 -17.00
CA GLN A 68 -7.66 -12.00 -17.78
C GLN A 68 -8.94 -11.30 -18.25
N ALA A 69 -9.61 -10.52 -17.38
CA ALA A 69 -10.79 -9.74 -17.76
C ALA A 69 -10.47 -8.72 -18.87
N TYR A 70 -9.31 -8.07 -18.80
CA TYR A 70 -8.83 -7.18 -19.86
C TYR A 70 -8.57 -7.94 -21.17
N ALA A 71 -7.86 -9.07 -21.11
CA ALA A 71 -7.56 -9.90 -22.27
C ALA A 71 -8.83 -10.45 -22.95
N ALA A 72 -9.85 -10.77 -22.13
CA ALA A 72 -11.17 -11.21 -22.58
C ALA A 72 -12.05 -10.06 -23.11
N ARG A 73 -11.58 -8.80 -23.06
CA ARG A 73 -12.33 -7.59 -23.45
C ARG A 73 -13.66 -7.45 -22.71
N GLU A 74 -13.65 -7.76 -21.42
CA GLU A 74 -14.81 -7.53 -20.55
C GLU A 74 -15.15 -6.04 -20.45
N THR A 75 -16.27 -5.73 -19.78
CA THR A 75 -16.71 -4.34 -19.60
C THR A 75 -15.71 -3.53 -18.76
N HIS A 76 -15.57 -2.25 -19.07
CA HIS A 76 -14.72 -1.32 -18.31
C HIS A 76 -15.06 -1.31 -16.81
N GLY A 77 -16.35 -1.42 -16.45
CA GLY A 77 -16.77 -1.47 -15.05
C GLY A 77 -16.24 -2.70 -14.32
N ARG A 78 -16.26 -3.87 -14.98
CA ARG A 78 -15.78 -5.13 -14.42
C ARG A 78 -14.25 -5.17 -14.30
N ILE A 79 -13.54 -4.67 -15.31
CA ILE A 79 -12.07 -4.52 -15.26
C ILE A 79 -11.69 -3.56 -14.13
N GLY A 80 -12.39 -2.43 -14.01
CA GLY A 80 -12.17 -1.44 -12.96
C GLY A 80 -12.41 -2.00 -11.55
N GLU A 81 -13.45 -2.81 -11.35
CA GLU A 81 -13.75 -3.49 -10.10
C GLU A 81 -12.60 -4.44 -9.69
N LEU A 82 -12.16 -5.29 -10.61
CA LEU A 82 -11.07 -6.24 -10.37
C LEU A 82 -9.75 -5.54 -10.07
N PHE A 83 -9.43 -4.50 -10.84
CA PHE A 83 -8.22 -3.71 -10.61
C PHE A 83 -8.25 -2.97 -9.27
N SER A 84 -9.42 -2.42 -8.89
CA SER A 84 -9.61 -1.78 -7.58
C SER A 84 -9.47 -2.77 -6.43
N ARG A 85 -9.95 -4.00 -6.60
CA ARG A 85 -9.75 -5.08 -5.62
C ARG A 85 -8.27 -5.41 -5.45
N PHE A 86 -7.53 -5.60 -6.56
CA PHE A 86 -6.10 -5.83 -6.52
C PHE A 86 -5.36 -4.70 -5.81
N LEU A 87 -5.59 -3.45 -6.20
CA LEU A 87 -4.95 -2.29 -5.58
C LEU A 87 -5.24 -2.21 -4.09
N ARG A 88 -6.47 -2.48 -3.66
CA ARG A 88 -6.84 -2.49 -2.24
C ARG A 88 -6.07 -3.55 -1.47
N LEU A 89 -6.04 -4.78 -1.95
CA LEU A 89 -5.34 -5.88 -1.27
C LEU A 89 -3.83 -5.60 -1.22
N ALA A 90 -3.23 -5.17 -2.33
CA ALA A 90 -1.80 -4.90 -2.41
C ALA A 90 -1.40 -3.72 -1.51
N SER A 91 -2.26 -2.69 -1.47
CA SER A 91 -2.12 -1.56 -0.54
C SER A 91 -2.16 -1.98 0.94
N THR A 92 -3.08 -2.88 1.32
CA THR A 92 -3.17 -3.39 2.69
C THR A 92 -1.93 -4.19 3.05
N HIS A 93 -1.53 -5.14 2.19
CA HIS A 93 -0.32 -5.94 2.38
C HIS A 93 0.91 -5.06 2.58
N TYR A 94 1.05 -4.06 1.70
CA TYR A 94 2.16 -3.12 1.75
C TYR A 94 2.22 -2.34 3.07
N VAL A 95 1.07 -1.87 3.57
CA VAL A 95 0.99 -1.19 4.87
C VAL A 95 1.37 -2.12 6.02
N GLU A 96 0.96 -3.39 5.99
CA GLU A 96 1.33 -4.40 7.00
C GLU A 96 2.84 -4.67 7.01
N THR A 97 3.45 -4.80 5.83
CA THR A 97 4.90 -4.96 5.67
C THR A 97 5.66 -3.73 6.19
N LEU A 98 5.21 -2.52 5.84
CA LEU A 98 5.85 -1.28 6.31
C LEU A 98 5.72 -1.05 7.81
N ALA A 99 4.54 -1.29 8.39
CA ALA A 99 4.33 -1.18 9.82
C ALA A 99 5.31 -2.10 10.58
N SER A 100 5.45 -3.35 10.12
CA SER A 100 6.40 -4.31 10.68
C SER A 100 7.85 -3.82 10.61
N GLY A 101 8.25 -3.21 9.48
CA GLY A 101 9.59 -2.67 9.31
C GLY A 101 9.91 -1.41 10.13
N ILE A 102 8.91 -0.59 10.44
CA ILE A 102 9.06 0.60 11.30
C ILE A 102 9.24 0.19 12.77
N GLU A 103 8.53 -0.86 13.19
CA GLU A 103 8.63 -1.38 14.56
C GLU A 103 9.93 -2.15 14.80
N ASP A 104 10.60 -2.63 13.75
CA ASP A 104 11.91 -3.27 13.85
C ASP A 104 13.02 -2.25 14.21
N PRO A 105 13.59 -2.33 15.43
CA PRO A 105 14.61 -1.40 15.89
C PRO A 105 15.94 -1.52 15.12
N GLU A 106 16.19 -2.64 14.43
CA GLU A 106 17.38 -2.84 13.61
C GLU A 106 17.27 -2.11 12.27
N LEU A 107 16.06 -2.02 11.70
CA LEU A 107 15.83 -1.39 10.40
C LEU A 107 15.77 0.14 10.49
N ARG A 108 15.32 0.69 11.64
CA ARG A 108 15.14 2.14 11.87
C ARG A 108 14.40 2.84 10.73
N LEU A 109 13.49 2.11 10.09
CA LEU A 109 12.80 2.57 8.89
C LEU A 109 11.89 3.75 9.24
N ARG A 110 11.98 4.84 8.47
CA ARG A 110 10.98 5.91 8.49
C ARG A 110 10.43 6.14 7.10
N VAL A 111 9.12 6.21 6.99
CA VAL A 111 8.42 6.42 5.72
C VAL A 111 7.90 7.85 5.65
N THR A 112 8.10 8.51 4.52
CA THR A 112 7.51 9.83 4.23
C THR A 112 6.98 9.85 2.80
N PHE A 113 5.92 10.62 2.55
CA PHE A 113 5.36 10.78 1.20
C PHE A 113 5.68 12.16 0.65
N GLN A 114 6.32 12.22 -0.51
CA GLN A 114 6.79 13.47 -1.10
C GLN A 114 6.37 13.57 -2.56
N ARG A 115 6.06 14.78 -3.01
CA ARG A 115 5.81 15.05 -4.44
C ARG A 115 7.16 15.21 -5.11
N GLU A 116 7.35 14.61 -6.28
CA GLU A 116 8.55 14.84 -7.09
C GLU A 116 8.71 16.35 -7.34
N ALA A 117 9.86 16.91 -6.98
CA ALA A 117 10.17 18.30 -7.25
C ALA A 117 10.54 18.43 -8.72
N TRP A 118 9.59 18.88 -9.54
CA TRP A 118 9.84 19.30 -10.93
C TRP A 118 10.32 20.75 -10.96
#